data_AF-M0MHI1-F1
#
_entry.id   AF-M0MHI1-F1
#
_cell.length_a   1.000
_cell.length_b   1.000
_cell.length_c   1.000
_cell.angle_alpha   90.00
_cell.angle_beta   90.00
_cell.angle_gamma   90.00
#
_symmetry.space_group_name_H-M   'P 1'
#
loop_
_entity.id
_entity.type
_entity.pdbx_description
1 polymer ?
#
loop_
_entity_poly.entity_id
_entity_poly.type
_entity_poly.pdbx_seq_one_letter_code
_entity_poly.pdbx_strand_id
1 'polypeptide(L)'
;MRWAQNFYEIQDAVDENPDLRGRVLDLVDTDSIHGKALEGNGRTESLRDILSEFFEGQIGLEESFKAVSTELPQGKSPHAHDNRVFAKGWDERLVRTQASRFYNQAVLHALEEDGQESCFIPHSDEEDKDSSCTIRLAGDEAEVEVMLDRLERTYGQADYHGKVKIPEHPHCTHTIVPSSDS
;
A
#
# COMPACT_ATOMS: atom_id res chain seq x y z
N MET A 1 9.87 13.90 12.62
CA MET A 1 9.41 13.10 11.47
C MET A 1 8.51 12.01 12.04
N ARG A 2 7.26 11.93 11.59
CA ARG A 2 6.27 10.96 12.07
C ARG A 2 6.15 9.83 11.06
N TRP A 3 6.16 8.60 11.56
CA TRP A 3 5.88 7.40 10.78
C TRP A 3 4.49 6.90 11.15
N ALA A 4 3.72 6.46 10.16
CA ALA A 4 2.39 5.92 10.37
C ALA A 4 2.50 4.66 11.22
N GLN A 5 1.85 4.64 12.39
CA GLN A 5 1.84 3.45 13.25
C GLN A 5 0.76 2.45 12.82
N ASN A 6 -0.12 2.84 11.91
CA ASN A 6 -1.11 2.00 11.26
C ASN A 6 -1.57 2.64 9.95
N PHE A 7 -2.34 1.89 9.16
CA PHE A 7 -2.83 2.30 7.85
C PHE A 7 -3.57 3.66 7.86
N TYR A 8 -4.34 3.97 8.89
CA TYR A 8 -5.14 5.19 8.92
C TYR A 8 -4.31 6.45 9.19
N GLU A 9 -3.05 6.29 9.63
CA GLU A 9 -2.11 7.39 9.84
C GLU A 9 -1.23 7.69 8.62
N ILE A 10 -1.37 6.93 7.52
CA ILE A 10 -0.51 7.07 6.34
C ILE A 10 -0.55 8.49 5.76
N GLN A 11 -1.74 9.08 5.61
CA GLN A 11 -1.91 10.41 5.04
C GLN A 11 -1.24 11.48 5.91
N ASP A 12 -1.52 11.47 7.23
CA ASP A 12 -0.87 12.34 8.20
C ASP A 12 0.67 12.21 8.15
N ALA A 13 1.18 10.98 8.07
CA ALA A 13 2.61 10.71 8.07
C ALA A 13 3.31 11.25 6.80
N VAL A 14 2.69 11.12 5.62
CA VAL A 14 3.28 11.69 4.39
C VAL A 14 3.15 13.21 4.35
N ASP A 15 2.09 13.79 4.92
CA ASP A 15 1.93 15.25 4.99
C ASP A 15 2.96 15.91 5.91
N GLU A 16 3.29 15.26 7.03
CA GLU A 16 4.34 15.70 7.95
C GLU A 16 5.77 15.35 7.47
N ASN A 17 5.91 14.60 6.37
CA ASN A 17 7.18 14.14 5.83
C ASN A 17 7.27 14.31 4.30
N PRO A 18 7.63 15.52 3.82
CA PRO A 18 7.69 15.81 2.38
C PRO A 18 8.64 14.91 1.59
N ASP A 19 9.74 14.47 2.20
CA ASP A 19 10.71 13.57 1.54
C ASP A 19 10.10 12.19 1.33
N LEU A 20 9.42 11.64 2.35
CA LEU A 20 8.68 10.38 2.22
C LEU A 20 7.53 10.51 1.21
N ARG A 21 6.80 11.63 1.21
CA ARG A 21 5.76 11.89 0.22
C ARG A 21 6.32 11.87 -1.20
N GLY A 22 7.47 12.52 -1.44
CA GLY A 22 8.17 12.48 -2.72
C GLY A 22 8.45 11.05 -3.18
N ARG A 23 9.02 10.23 -2.30
CA ARG A 23 9.31 8.80 -2.59
C ARG A 23 8.05 8.00 -2.90
N VAL A 24 6.97 8.22 -2.14
CA VAL A 24 5.69 7.55 -2.38
C VAL A 24 5.13 7.94 -3.75
N LEU A 25 5.16 9.23 -4.10
CA LEU A 25 4.68 9.71 -5.40
C LEU A 25 5.54 9.20 -6.56
N ASP A 26 6.86 9.10 -6.38
CA ASP A 26 7.75 8.49 -7.37
C ASP A 26 7.40 7.02 -7.62
N LEU A 27 7.08 6.25 -6.56
CA LEU A 27 6.60 4.87 -6.70
C LEU A 27 5.22 4.81 -7.37
N VAL A 28 4.31 5.73 -7.01
CA VAL A 28 2.99 5.85 -7.64
C VAL A 28 3.10 6.18 -9.12
N ASP A 29 4.13 6.89 -9.58
CA ASP A 29 4.33 7.17 -11.01
C ASP A 29 5.00 5.99 -11.74
N THR A 30 6.06 5.44 -11.13
CA THR A 30 7.01 4.56 -11.84
C THR A 30 6.75 3.07 -11.65
N ASP A 31 6.30 2.63 -10.48
CA ASP A 31 6.25 1.22 -10.15
C ASP A 31 5.02 0.54 -10.78
N SER A 32 5.13 -0.76 -11.08
CA SER A 32 4.07 -1.52 -11.74
C SER A 32 2.87 -1.74 -10.81
N ILE A 33 1.66 -1.52 -11.34
CA ILE A 33 0.42 -1.82 -10.63
C ILE A 33 -0.33 -2.91 -11.39
N HIS A 34 -0.28 -4.13 -10.85
CA HIS A 34 -0.96 -5.28 -11.45
C HIS A 34 -2.39 -5.41 -10.93
N GLY A 35 -3.31 -5.75 -11.83
CA GLY A 35 -4.67 -6.11 -11.45
C GLY A 35 -5.63 -6.06 -12.63
N LYS A 36 -6.47 -7.09 -12.75
CA LYS A 36 -7.50 -7.17 -13.82
C LYS A 36 -8.45 -5.97 -13.82
N ALA A 37 -8.73 -5.39 -12.65
CA ALA A 37 -9.57 -4.21 -12.52
C ALA A 37 -8.96 -2.95 -13.19
N LEU A 38 -7.66 -2.97 -13.49
CA LEU A 38 -6.90 -1.88 -14.11
C LEU A 38 -6.61 -2.10 -15.60
N GLU A 39 -6.96 -3.26 -16.15
CA GLU A 39 -6.69 -3.55 -17.56
C GLU A 39 -7.60 -2.71 -18.49
N GLY A 40 -6.97 -2.07 -19.48
CA GLY A 40 -7.62 -1.35 -20.57
C GLY A 40 -7.89 0.13 -20.28
N ASN A 41 -8.13 0.89 -21.36
CA ASN A 41 -8.69 2.25 -21.36
C ASN A 41 -8.06 3.26 -20.38
N GLY A 42 -6.74 3.22 -20.17
CA GLY A 42 -6.05 4.21 -19.32
C GLY A 42 -6.35 4.07 -17.82
N ARG A 43 -6.90 2.94 -17.38
CA ARG A 43 -7.38 2.76 -16.00
C ARG A 43 -6.25 2.75 -14.98
N THR A 44 -5.06 2.26 -15.36
CA THR A 44 -3.88 2.33 -14.48
C THR A 44 -3.50 3.78 -14.24
N GLU A 45 -3.46 4.60 -15.29
CA GLU A 45 -3.15 6.02 -15.22
C GLU A 45 -4.18 6.76 -14.34
N SER A 46 -5.48 6.48 -14.52
CA SER A 46 -6.51 7.05 -13.64
C SER A 46 -6.36 6.62 -12.18
N LEU A 47 -5.93 5.39 -11.90
CA LEU A 47 -5.61 4.99 -10.53
C LEU A 47 -4.40 5.76 -9.98
N ARG A 48 -3.35 5.96 -10.79
CA ARG A 48 -2.18 6.75 -10.38
C ARG A 48 -2.58 8.17 -10.01
N ASP A 49 -3.40 8.83 -10.84
CA ASP A 49 -3.91 10.17 -10.54
C ASP A 49 -4.64 10.21 -9.19
N ILE A 50 -5.55 9.27 -8.94
CA ILE A 50 -6.29 9.17 -7.67
C ILE A 50 -5.35 8.92 -6.48
N LEU A 51 -4.36 8.04 -6.62
CA LEU A 51 -3.40 7.76 -5.56
C LEU A 51 -2.50 8.97 -5.28
N SER A 52 -2.10 9.71 -6.31
CA SER A 52 -1.36 10.96 -6.17
C SER A 52 -2.18 11.99 -5.42
N GLU A 53 -3.44 12.23 -5.79
CA GLU A 53 -4.33 13.14 -5.06
C GLU A 53 -4.49 12.74 -3.58
N PHE A 54 -4.56 11.44 -3.28
CA PHE A 54 -4.62 10.93 -1.91
C PHE A 54 -3.32 11.23 -1.13
N PHE A 55 -2.15 10.93 -1.70
CA PHE A 55 -0.87 11.15 -1.03
C PHE A 55 -0.44 12.62 -0.97
N GLU A 56 -1.01 13.47 -1.82
CA GLU A 56 -0.87 14.93 -1.76
C GLU A 56 -1.83 15.58 -0.77
N GLY A 57 -2.69 14.80 -0.10
CA GLY A 57 -3.66 15.31 0.88
C GLY A 57 -4.84 16.06 0.25
N GLN A 58 -5.05 15.93 -1.06
CA GLN A 58 -6.13 16.62 -1.78
C GLN A 58 -7.49 15.94 -1.59
N ILE A 59 -7.49 14.62 -1.46
CA ILE A 59 -8.68 13.81 -1.18
C ILE A 59 -8.42 12.85 -0.02
N GLY A 60 -9.45 12.60 0.78
CA GLY A 60 -9.40 11.62 1.86
C GLY A 60 -9.56 10.17 1.38
N LEU A 61 -9.37 9.22 2.31
CA LEU A 61 -9.49 7.79 2.03
C LEU A 61 -10.86 7.40 1.44
N GLU A 62 -11.98 7.82 2.04
CA GLU A 62 -13.31 7.50 1.51
C GLU A 62 -13.60 8.14 0.14
N GLU A 63 -13.01 9.31 -0.11
CA GLU A 63 -13.15 10.02 -1.38
C GLU A 63 -12.40 9.30 -2.49
N SER A 64 -11.19 8.79 -2.20
CA SER A 64 -10.43 7.97 -3.15
C SER A 64 -11.19 6.70 -3.58
N PHE A 65 -11.94 6.06 -2.68
CA PHE A 65 -12.77 4.90 -3.04
C PHE A 65 -13.87 5.29 -4.03
N LYS A 66 -14.55 6.41 -3.77
CA LYS A 66 -15.59 6.96 -4.65
C LYS A 66 -14.99 7.38 -6.00
N ALA A 67 -13.80 7.97 -6.00
CA ALA A 67 -13.09 8.35 -7.21
C ALA A 67 -12.76 7.11 -8.05
N VAL A 68 -12.24 6.03 -7.45
CA VAL A 68 -12.00 4.77 -8.16
C VAL A 68 -13.30 4.21 -8.75
N SER A 69 -14.38 4.17 -7.99
CA SER A 69 -15.67 3.69 -8.50
C SER A 69 -16.22 4.53 -9.66
N THR A 70 -15.90 5.83 -9.69
CA THR A 70 -16.39 6.79 -10.70
C THR A 70 -15.53 6.80 -11.96
N GLU A 71 -14.22 6.90 -11.80
CA GLU A 71 -13.25 7.04 -12.89
C GLU A 71 -12.88 5.69 -13.51
N LEU A 72 -12.93 4.61 -12.72
CA LEU A 72 -12.65 3.25 -13.16
C LEU A 72 -13.94 2.39 -13.14
N PRO A 73 -15.06 2.81 -13.76
CA PRO A 73 -16.32 2.11 -13.63
C PRO A 73 -16.22 0.71 -14.24
N GLN A 74 -16.84 -0.27 -13.58
CA GLN A 74 -16.86 -1.68 -14.00
C GLN A 74 -17.27 -1.85 -15.47
N GLY A 75 -18.30 -1.13 -15.92
CA GLY A 75 -18.83 -1.25 -17.28
C GLY A 75 -17.86 -0.87 -18.40
N LYS A 76 -16.75 -0.19 -18.09
CA LYS A 76 -15.69 0.16 -19.06
C LYS A 76 -14.49 -0.79 -19.04
N SER A 77 -14.50 -1.80 -18.15
CA SER A 77 -13.44 -2.82 -18.08
C SER A 77 -13.72 -3.97 -19.06
N PRO A 78 -12.68 -4.56 -19.68
CA PRO A 78 -12.83 -5.82 -20.43
C PRO A 78 -13.31 -6.98 -19.55
N HIS A 79 -13.16 -6.87 -18.22
CA HIS A 79 -13.59 -7.87 -17.23
C HIS A 79 -14.92 -7.51 -16.57
N ALA A 80 -15.75 -6.64 -17.17
CA ALA A 80 -16.99 -6.14 -16.56
C ALA A 80 -17.96 -7.24 -16.08
N HIS A 81 -17.88 -8.44 -16.63
CA HIS A 81 -18.73 -9.58 -16.32
C HIS A 81 -18.11 -10.56 -15.31
N ASP A 82 -16.87 -10.34 -14.86
CA ASP A 82 -16.19 -11.17 -13.87
C ASP A 82 -16.41 -10.63 -12.45
N ASN A 83 -17.33 -11.26 -11.71
CA ASN A 83 -17.63 -10.91 -10.32
C ASN A 83 -16.46 -11.17 -9.35
N ARG A 84 -15.41 -11.89 -9.77
CA ARG A 84 -14.20 -12.04 -8.96
C ARG A 84 -13.31 -10.80 -9.05
N VAL A 85 -13.36 -10.07 -10.18
CA VAL A 85 -12.63 -8.82 -10.39
C VAL A 85 -13.36 -7.65 -9.72
N PHE A 86 -14.67 -7.58 -9.92
CA PHE A 86 -15.52 -6.50 -9.40
C PHE A 86 -16.45 -6.99 -8.28
N ALA A 87 -15.89 -7.67 -7.29
CA ALA A 87 -16.63 -8.03 -6.09
C ALA A 87 -17.04 -6.77 -5.29
N LYS A 88 -18.02 -6.89 -4.38
CA LYS A 88 -18.39 -5.78 -3.49
C LYS A 88 -17.15 -5.29 -2.73
N GLY A 89 -16.89 -3.98 -2.77
CA GLY A 89 -15.72 -3.34 -2.15
C GLY A 89 -14.41 -3.51 -2.91
N TRP A 90 -14.45 -3.83 -4.22
CA TRP A 90 -13.24 -3.95 -5.04
C TRP A 90 -12.43 -2.64 -5.11
N ASP A 91 -13.13 -1.50 -5.09
CA ASP A 91 -12.60 -0.14 -5.10
C ASP A 91 -11.83 0.17 -3.82
N GLU A 92 -12.46 -0.07 -2.67
CA GLU A 92 -11.80 0.02 -1.36
C GLU A 92 -10.56 -0.87 -1.32
N ARG A 93 -10.71 -2.14 -1.72
CA ARG A 93 -9.61 -3.11 -1.66
C ARG A 93 -8.43 -2.69 -2.53
N LEU A 94 -8.72 -2.14 -3.71
CA LEU A 94 -7.70 -1.66 -4.63
C LEU A 94 -6.92 -0.49 -4.01
N VAL A 95 -7.61 0.55 -3.54
CA VAL A 95 -6.96 1.71 -2.93
C VAL A 95 -6.17 1.29 -1.69
N ARG A 96 -6.78 0.58 -0.75
CA ARG A 96 -6.10 0.21 0.51
C ARG A 96 -4.85 -0.60 0.26
N THR A 97 -4.89 -1.54 -0.69
CA THR A 97 -3.73 -2.36 -1.06
C THR A 97 -2.61 -1.48 -1.62
N GLN A 98 -2.89 -0.61 -2.58
CA GLN A 98 -1.85 0.20 -3.21
C GLN A 98 -1.33 1.31 -2.28
N ALA A 99 -2.21 1.96 -1.52
CA ALA A 99 -1.81 2.98 -0.55
C ALA A 99 -0.89 2.39 0.54
N SER A 100 -1.28 1.24 1.12
CA SER A 100 -0.44 0.55 2.09
C SER A 100 0.88 0.07 1.47
N ARG A 101 0.84 -0.54 0.28
CA ARG A 101 2.03 -0.99 -0.44
C ARG A 101 3.02 0.15 -0.65
N PHE A 102 2.60 1.23 -1.30
CA PHE A 102 3.50 2.31 -1.69
C PHE A 102 4.09 3.04 -0.49
N TYR A 103 3.28 3.25 0.56
CA TYR A 103 3.80 3.80 1.81
C TYR A 103 4.89 2.90 2.40
N ASN A 104 4.62 1.61 2.59
CA ASN A 104 5.57 0.70 3.22
C ASN A 104 6.84 0.49 2.37
N GLN A 105 6.70 0.43 1.05
CA GLN A 105 7.84 0.34 0.13
C GLN A 105 8.69 1.61 0.18
N ALA A 106 8.08 2.80 0.23
CA ALA A 106 8.82 4.05 0.37
C ALA A 106 9.56 4.15 1.70
N VAL A 107 8.96 3.67 2.80
CA VAL A 107 9.64 3.58 4.11
C VAL A 107 10.82 2.62 4.02
N LEU A 108 10.64 1.42 3.47
CA LEU A 108 11.73 0.44 3.33
C LEU A 108 12.89 0.95 2.47
N HIS A 109 12.60 1.61 1.35
CA HIS A 109 13.63 2.26 0.53
C HIS A 109 14.38 3.34 1.31
N ALA A 110 13.68 4.17 2.08
CA ALA A 110 14.33 5.18 2.91
C ALA A 110 15.24 4.54 3.99
N LEU A 111 14.78 3.46 4.63
CA LEU A 111 15.57 2.72 5.62
C LEU A 111 16.82 2.08 5.00
N GLU A 112 16.69 1.44 3.83
CA GLU A 112 17.82 0.84 3.12
C GLU A 112 18.87 1.89 2.73
N GLU A 113 18.42 3.04 2.21
CA GLU A 113 19.31 4.16 1.87
C GLU A 113 20.02 4.76 3.08
N ASP A 114 19.37 4.78 4.24
CA ASP A 114 19.93 5.21 5.52
C ASP A 114 20.86 4.15 6.15
N GLY A 115 20.99 2.97 5.54
CA GLY A 115 21.82 1.87 6.01
C GLY A 115 21.23 1.10 7.20
N GLN A 116 19.91 1.20 7.40
CA GLN A 116 19.19 0.45 8.43
C GLN A 116 18.97 -0.99 7.95
N GLU A 117 19.39 -1.96 8.76
CA GLU A 117 19.21 -3.40 8.44
C GLU A 117 17.87 -3.95 8.94
N SER A 118 17.28 -3.33 9.97
CA SER A 118 16.00 -3.75 10.54
C SER A 118 14.96 -2.63 10.54
N CYS A 119 13.70 -3.05 10.51
CA CYS A 119 12.52 -2.23 10.68
C CYS A 119 11.58 -2.85 11.71
N PHE A 120 10.64 -2.07 12.23
CA PHE A 120 9.64 -2.53 13.19
C PHE A 120 8.24 -2.49 12.58
N ILE A 121 7.41 -3.48 12.93
CA ILE A 121 6.00 -3.52 12.53
C ILE A 121 5.15 -3.33 13.79
N PRO A 122 4.61 -2.13 14.06
CA PRO A 122 3.78 -1.88 15.24
C PRO A 122 2.46 -2.66 15.19
N HIS A 123 1.90 -2.95 16.37
CA HIS A 123 0.51 -3.35 16.49
C HIS A 123 -0.41 -2.20 16.08
N SER A 124 -1.56 -2.54 15.48
CA SER A 124 -2.63 -1.59 15.22
C SER A 124 -3.83 -1.87 16.12
N ASP A 125 -4.46 -0.84 16.67
CA ASP A 125 -5.70 -0.97 17.45
C ASP A 125 -6.87 -1.53 16.60
N GLU A 126 -6.75 -1.49 15.28
CA GLU A 126 -7.73 -1.95 14.29
C GLU A 126 -7.28 -3.27 13.61
N GLU A 127 -6.26 -3.95 14.14
CA GLU A 127 -5.74 -5.19 13.54
C GLU A 127 -6.69 -6.39 13.70
N ASP A 128 -6.75 -7.23 12.66
CA ASP A 128 -7.32 -8.56 12.79
C ASP A 128 -6.33 -9.48 13.52
N LYS A 129 -6.69 -9.90 14.73
CA LYS A 129 -5.85 -10.73 15.60
C LYS A 129 -5.48 -12.08 15.01
N ASP A 130 -6.30 -12.60 14.09
CA ASP A 130 -6.11 -13.89 13.46
C ASP A 130 -5.39 -13.79 12.11
N SER A 131 -5.07 -12.57 11.65
CA SER A 131 -4.36 -12.34 10.40
C SER A 131 -2.89 -12.77 10.49
N SER A 132 -2.32 -13.17 9.35
CA SER A 132 -0.91 -13.58 9.29
C SER A 132 0.07 -12.45 9.60
N CYS A 133 -0.27 -11.20 9.27
CA CYS A 133 0.55 -10.05 9.63
C CYS A 133 0.56 -9.81 11.15
N THR A 134 -0.59 -9.89 11.82
CA THR A 134 -0.64 -9.80 13.30
C THR A 134 0.13 -10.93 13.97
N ILE A 135 -0.10 -12.18 13.56
CA ILE A 135 0.48 -13.33 14.24
C ILE A 135 1.99 -13.45 14.04
N ARG A 136 2.51 -12.97 12.90
CA ARG A 136 3.89 -13.29 12.47
C ARG A 136 4.82 -12.09 12.33
N LEU A 137 4.31 -10.86 12.33
CA LEU A 137 5.11 -9.66 12.11
C LEU A 137 4.83 -8.57 13.14
N ALA A 138 3.57 -8.36 13.53
CA ALA A 138 3.22 -7.27 14.44
C ALA A 138 3.86 -7.43 15.82
N GLY A 139 4.44 -6.33 16.33
CA GLY A 139 5.14 -6.28 17.59
C GLY A 139 6.61 -6.71 17.52
N ASP A 140 7.12 -7.10 16.35
CA ASP A 140 8.47 -7.62 16.15
C ASP A 140 9.28 -6.80 15.13
N GLU A 141 10.61 -6.98 15.18
CA GLU A 141 11.52 -6.48 14.14
C GLU A 141 11.58 -7.44 12.94
N ALA A 142 11.83 -6.87 11.77
CA ALA A 142 12.08 -7.60 10.53
C ALA A 142 13.25 -6.97 9.76
N GLU A 143 13.95 -7.79 8.98
CA GLU A 143 15.01 -7.33 8.09
C GLU A 143 14.44 -6.50 6.94
N VAL A 144 15.00 -5.31 6.70
CA VAL A 144 14.54 -4.35 5.67
C VAL A 144 14.56 -4.99 4.28
N GLU A 145 15.70 -5.56 3.88
CA GLU A 145 15.89 -6.21 2.58
C GLU A 145 14.87 -7.34 2.36
N VAL A 146 14.60 -8.13 3.40
CA VAL A 146 13.64 -9.24 3.34
C VAL A 146 12.21 -8.74 3.18
N MET A 147 11.83 -7.67 3.87
CA MET A 147 10.50 -7.09 3.74
C MET A 147 10.30 -6.42 2.37
N LEU A 148 11.34 -5.76 1.87
CA LEU A 148 11.34 -5.13 0.54
C LEU A 148 11.23 -6.18 -0.56
N ASP A 149 12.05 -7.23 -0.55
CA ASP A 149 11.99 -8.34 -1.52
C ASP A 149 10.59 -8.94 -1.60
N ARG A 150 9.97 -9.23 -0.45
CA ARG A 150 8.63 -9.83 -0.40
C ARG A 150 7.56 -8.91 -1.01
N LEU A 151 7.66 -7.62 -0.78
CA LEU A 151 6.71 -6.62 -1.25
C LEU A 151 6.88 -6.40 -2.76
N GLU A 152 8.10 -6.22 -3.23
CA GLU A 152 8.41 -6.01 -4.65
C GLU A 152 8.11 -7.24 -5.50
N ARG A 153 8.44 -8.44 -5.01
CA ARG A 153 8.09 -9.68 -5.71
C ARG A 153 6.58 -9.82 -5.85
N THR A 154 5.84 -9.62 -4.76
CA THR A 154 4.39 -9.83 -4.79
C THR A 154 3.68 -8.77 -5.64
N TYR A 155 4.02 -7.49 -5.46
CA TYR A 155 3.25 -6.39 -6.04
C TYR A 155 3.90 -5.74 -7.26
N GLY A 156 5.23 -5.73 -7.35
CA GLY A 156 5.96 -5.21 -8.51
C GLY A 156 6.13 -6.26 -9.62
N GLN A 157 6.44 -7.51 -9.25
CA GLN A 157 6.74 -8.58 -10.22
C GLN A 157 5.58 -9.57 -10.43
N ALA A 158 4.49 -9.45 -9.67
CA ALA A 158 3.38 -10.40 -9.64
C ALA A 158 3.80 -11.85 -9.32
N ASP A 159 4.89 -12.03 -8.58
CA ASP A 159 5.36 -13.31 -8.03
C ASP A 159 4.71 -13.55 -6.66
N TYR A 160 3.47 -14.04 -6.69
CA TYR A 160 2.69 -14.31 -5.49
C TYR A 160 3.23 -15.53 -4.72
N HIS A 161 3.86 -15.28 -3.57
CA HIS A 161 4.39 -16.32 -2.68
C HIS A 161 3.71 -16.31 -1.30
N GLY A 162 3.78 -17.43 -0.57
CA GLY A 162 3.21 -17.56 0.77
C GLY A 162 4.00 -16.91 1.92
N LYS A 163 4.97 -16.03 1.62
CA LYS A 163 5.70 -15.27 2.65
C LYS A 163 4.89 -14.03 3.04
N VAL A 164 4.76 -13.81 4.34
CA VAL A 164 3.99 -12.68 4.89
C VAL A 164 4.73 -11.38 4.62
N LYS A 165 3.99 -10.37 4.17
CA LYS A 165 4.45 -9.01 3.88
C LYS A 165 3.42 -8.00 4.38
N ILE A 166 3.75 -6.71 4.34
CA ILE A 166 2.80 -5.64 4.67
C ILE A 166 2.60 -4.76 3.43
N PRO A 167 1.37 -4.63 2.89
CA PRO A 167 0.16 -5.32 3.31
C PRO A 167 0.14 -6.80 2.90
N GLU A 168 -0.46 -7.67 3.71
CA GLU A 168 -0.71 -9.06 3.31
C GLU A 168 -2.06 -9.20 2.59
N HIS A 169 -3.04 -8.37 2.96
CA HIS A 169 -4.38 -8.32 2.40
C HIS A 169 -4.93 -6.89 2.43
N PRO A 170 -6.02 -6.57 1.69
CA PRO A 170 -6.49 -5.19 1.55
C PRO A 170 -6.91 -4.49 2.86
N HIS A 171 -7.36 -5.26 3.85
CA HIS A 171 -7.72 -4.74 5.17
C HIS A 171 -6.59 -4.85 6.20
N CYS A 172 -5.36 -5.13 5.77
CA CYS A 172 -4.20 -5.08 6.65
C CYS A 172 -4.04 -3.64 7.16
N THR A 173 -3.91 -3.47 8.47
CA THR A 173 -3.76 -2.17 9.11
C THR A 173 -2.34 -1.89 9.55
N HIS A 174 -1.46 -2.88 9.50
CA HIS A 174 -0.04 -2.72 9.83
C HIS A 174 0.68 -1.83 8.82
N THR A 175 1.72 -1.17 9.32
CA THR A 175 2.69 -0.39 8.58
C THR A 175 4.09 -0.78 9.03
N ILE A 176 5.10 -0.27 8.34
CA ILE A 176 6.51 -0.42 8.66
C ILE A 176 7.00 0.93 9.18
N VAL A 177 7.78 0.89 10.25
CA VAL A 177 8.43 2.07 10.84
C VAL A 177 9.91 1.74 11.09
N PRO A 178 10.79 2.75 11.23
CA PRO A 178 12.16 2.49 11.66
C PRO A 178 12.18 1.77 13.00
N SER A 179 13.10 0.82 13.16
CA SER A 179 13.32 0.20 14.47
C SER A 179 13.73 1.29 15.46
N SER A 180 13.07 1.31 16.62
CA SER A 180 13.53 2.12 17.74
C SER A 180 14.75 1.46 18.37
N ASP A 181 15.90 1.50 17.67
CA ASP A 181 17.24 1.67 18.24
C ASP A 181 18.34 1.66 17.15
N SER A 182 19.11 2.74 17.13
CA SER A 182 20.57 2.72 17.00
C SER A 182 21.13 3.50 18.18
#